data_AF-A0A523E6V5-F1
#
_entry.id   AF-A0A523E6V5-F1
#
_cell.length_a   1.000
_cell.length_b   1.000
_cell.length_c   1.000
_cell.angle_alpha   90.00
_cell.angle_beta   90.00
_cell.angle_gamma   90.00
#
_symmetry.space_group_name_H-M   'P 1'
#
loop_
_entity.id
_entity.type
_entity.pdbx_description
1 polymer ?
#
loop_
_entity_poly.entity_id
_entity_poly.type
_entity_poly.pdbx_seq_one_letter_code
_entity_poly.pdbx_strand_id
1 'polypeptide(L)' 'MITNDAELKATLDRIDAFRRQVTELRHKEENPDNYRLAASGFLAEVDRMNLEVREYLSLHPAEFERTTPV' A
#
# COMPACT_ATOMS: atom_id res chain seq x y z
N MET A 1 -0.77 4.00 9.44
CA MET A 1 -0.41 5.43 9.37
C MET A 1 1.10 5.50 9.32
N ILE A 2 1.65 6.13 8.28
CA ILE A 2 3.10 6.27 8.05
C ILE A 2 3.55 7.56 8.72
N THR A 3 4.65 7.49 9.47
CA THR A 3 5.15 8.62 10.28
C THR A 3 6.57 9.04 9.92
N ASN A 4 7.28 8.24 9.12
CA ASN A 4 8.66 8.48 8.71
C ASN A 4 9.00 7.75 7.40
N ASP A 5 10.16 8.07 6.85
CA ASP A 5 10.60 7.52 5.56
C ASP A 5 10.91 6.02 5.59
N ALA A 6 11.27 5.46 6.74
CA ALA A 6 11.49 4.02 6.87
C ALA A 6 10.16 3.25 6.78
N GLU A 7 9.11 3.76 7.42
CA GLU A 7 7.75 3.24 7.29
C GLU A 7 7.18 3.45 5.89
N LEU A 8 7.48 4.58 5.25
CA LEU A 8 7.14 4.82 3.84
C LEU A 8 7.74 3.74 2.96
N LYS A 9 9.05 3.49 3.10
CA LYS A 9 9.77 2.47 2.32
C LYS A 9 9.19 1.08 2.54
N ALA A 10 8.94 0.69 3.80
CA ALA A 10 8.35 -0.60 4.13
C ALA A 10 6.94 -0.76 3.53
N THR A 11 6.14 0.31 3.54
CA THR A 11 4.79 0.30 2.95
C THR A 11 4.85 0.14 1.43
N LEU A 12 5.75 0.87 0.76
CA LEU A 12 5.96 0.75 -0.69
C LEU A 12 6.42 -0.66 -1.09
N ASP A 13 7.33 -1.28 -0.33
CA ASP A 13 7.78 -2.64 -0.59
C ASP A 13 6.65 -3.65 -0.42
N ARG A 14 5.77 -3.46 0.57
CA ARG A 14 4.60 -4.31 0.77
C ARG A 14 3.57 -4.16 -0.35
N ILE A 15 3.34 -2.94 -0.84
CA ILE A 15 2.49 -2.69 -2.00
C ILE A 15 3.04 -3.45 -3.23
N ASP A 16 4.35 -3.38 -3.47
CA ASP A 16 4.97 -4.09 -4.60
C ASP A 16 4.80 -5.61 -4.48
N ALA A 17 5.01 -6.17 -3.28
CA ALA A 17 4.80 -7.59 -3.03
C ALA A 17 3.35 -8.03 -3.30
N PHE A 18 2.35 -7.25 -2.90
CA PHE A 18 0.95 -7.57 -3.21
C PHE A 18 0.63 -7.43 -4.70
N ARG A 19 1.15 -6.40 -5.37
CA ARG A 19 1.00 -6.25 -6.83
C ARG A 19 1.59 -7.43 -7.60
N ARG A 20 2.74 -7.96 -7.16
CA ARG A 20 3.33 -9.18 -7.73
C ARG A 20 2.41 -10.38 -7.54
N GLN A 21 1.86 -10.59 -6.34
CA GLN A 21 0.93 -11.70 -6.09
C GLN A 21 -0.33 -11.62 -6.97
N VAL A 22 -0.93 -10.44 -7.12
CA VAL A 22 -2.08 -10.24 -8.01
C VAL A 22 -1.70 -10.51 -9.48
N THR A 23 -0.51 -10.08 -9.90
CA THR A 23 -0.01 -10.33 -11.26
C THR A 23 0.17 -11.83 -11.51
N GLU A 24 0.73 -12.57 -10.56
CA GLU A 24 0.84 -14.03 -10.66
C GLU A 24 -0.54 -14.71 -10.72
N LEU A 25 -1.50 -14.27 -9.89
CA LEU A 25 -2.86 -14.79 -9.92
C LEU A 25 -3.52 -14.59 -11.29
N ARG A 26 -3.30 -13.45 -11.95
CA ARG A 26 -3.81 -13.19 -13.31
C ARG A 26 -3.31 -14.19 -14.36
N HIS A 27 -2.15 -14.81 -14.14
CA HIS A 27 -1.57 -15.77 -15.06
C HIS A 27 -1.89 -17.23 -14.70
N LYS A 28 -2.15 -17.52 -13.42
CA LYS A 28 -2.31 -18.89 -12.90
C LYS A 28 -3.77 -19.31 -12.72
N GLU A 29 -4.66 -18.38 -12.41
CA GLU A 29 -6.06 -18.69 -12.14
C GLU A 29 -6.89 -18.57 -13.42
N GLU A 30 -7.42 -19.69 -13.89
CA GLU A 30 -8.21 -19.77 -15.13
C GLU A 30 -9.69 -19.43 -14.89
N ASN A 31 -10.18 -19.60 -13.65
CA ASN A 31 -11.57 -19.29 -13.30
C ASN A 31 -11.70 -17.83 -12.86
N PRO A 32 -12.49 -17.00 -13.57
CA PRO A 32 -12.62 -15.57 -13.25
C PRO A 32 -13.20 -15.28 -11.86
N ASP A 33 -14.11 -16.12 -11.36
CA ASP A 33 -14.70 -15.93 -10.03
C ASP A 33 -13.70 -16.25 -8.92
N ASN A 34 -12.92 -17.32 -9.08
CA ASN A 34 -11.83 -17.65 -8.17
C ASN A 34 -10.76 -16.55 -8.16
N TYR A 35 -10.39 -16.04 -9.34
CA TYR A 35 -9.44 -14.94 -9.46
C TYR A 35 -9.94 -13.72 -8.69
N ARG A 36 -11.21 -13.33 -8.90
CA ARG A 36 -11.80 -12.17 -8.23
C ARG A 36 -11.79 -12.35 -6.72
N LEU A 37 -12.18 -13.51 -6.22
CA LEU A 37 -12.16 -13.81 -4.78
C LEU A 37 -10.74 -13.74 -4.22
N ALA A 38 -9.76 -14.40 -4.86
CA ALA A 38 -8.37 -14.42 -4.42
C ALA A 38 -7.68 -13.05 -4.50
N ALA A 39 -7.91 -12.29 -5.57
CA ALA A 39 -7.29 -10.97 -5.78
C ALA A 39 -7.91 -9.87 -4.92
N SER A 40 -9.19 -9.98 -4.55
CA SER A 40 -9.94 -8.92 -3.87
C SER A 40 -9.27 -8.42 -2.58
N GLY A 41 -8.78 -9.34 -1.74
CA GLY A 41 -8.11 -8.99 -0.49
C GLY A 41 -6.79 -8.24 -0.70
N PHE A 42 -6.00 -8.67 -1.68
CA PHE A 42 -4.74 -7.99 -2.02
C PHE A 42 -4.99 -6.59 -2.57
N LEU A 43 -5.98 -6.45 -3.44
CA LEU A 43 -6.34 -5.15 -4.03
C LEU A 43 -6.85 -4.17 -2.97
N ALA A 44 -7.72 -4.63 -2.05
CA ALA A 44 -8.20 -3.80 -0.95
C ALA A 44 -7.07 -3.31 -0.04
N GLU A 45 -6.10 -4.17 0.27
CA GLU A 45 -4.92 -3.78 1.06
C GLU A 45 -4.00 -2.81 0.31
N VAL A 46 -3.82 -3.00 -1.01
CA VAL A 46 -3.08 -2.06 -1.86
C VAL A 46 -3.75 -0.69 -1.87
N ASP A 47 -5.07 -0.63 -1.98
CA ASP A 47 -5.83 0.64 -1.96
C ASP A 47 -5.67 1.36 -0.61
N ARG A 48 -5.82 0.63 0.50
CA ARG A 48 -5.62 1.17 1.85
C ARG A 48 -4.20 1.72 2.03
N MET A 49 -3.17 0.97 1.60
CA MET A 49 -1.78 1.40 1.76
C MET A 49 -1.42 2.58 0.83
N ASN A 50 -1.95 2.61 -0.39
CA ASN A 50 -1.76 3.77 -1.28
C ASN A 50 -2.38 5.04 -0.69
N LEU A 51 -3.51 4.92 0.02
CA LEU A 51 -4.10 6.05 0.74
C LEU A 51 -3.13 6.56 1.82
N GLU A 52 -2.57 5.68 2.65
CA GLU A 52 -1.60 6.07 3.69
C GLU A 52 -0.33 6.70 3.11
N VAL A 53 0.19 6.15 2.01
CA VAL A 53 1.36 6.71 1.29
C VAL A 53 1.04 8.11 0.77
N ARG A 54 -0.13 8.29 0.16
CA ARG A 54 -0.57 9.60 -0.35
C ARG A 54 -0.70 10.62 0.77
N GLU A 55 -1.31 10.23 1.90
CA GLU A 55 -1.46 11.09 3.07
C GLU A 55 -0.09 11.54 3.60
N TYR A 56 0.84 10.60 3.79
CA TYR A 56 2.20 10.94 4.24
C TYR A 56 2.92 11.88 3.27
N LEU A 57 2.91 11.57 1.97
CA LEU A 57 3.60 12.37 0.95
C LEU A 57 2.91 13.71 0.66
N SER A 58 1.67 13.91 1.09
CA SER A 58 0.97 15.18 0.96
C SER A 58 1.43 16.24 1.96
N LEU A 59 2.15 15.83 3.02
CA LEU A 59 2.71 16.70 4.03
C LEU A 59 4.18 16.98 3.73
N HIS A 60 4.58 18.26 3.78
CA HIS A 60 6.00 18.60 3.71
C HIS A 60 6.71 18.24 5.04
N PRO A 61 7.95 17.73 5.04
CA PRO A 61 8.68 17.40 6.27
C PRO A 61 8.75 18.54 7.31
N ALA A 62 8.78 19.80 6.86
CA ALA A 62 8.75 20.97 7.74
C ALA A 62 7.40 21.19 8.48
N GLU A 63 6.33 20.55 8.04
CA GLU A 63 5.03 20.56 8.72
C GLU A 63 4.98 19.50 9.82
N PHE A 64 5.76 18.42 9.70
CA PHE A 64 5.91 17.38 10.72
C PHE A 64 6.60 17.91 12.00
N GLU A 65 7.56 18.83 11.86
CA GLU A 65 8.29 19.41 13.01
C GLU A 65 7.43 20.35 13.87
N ARG A 66 6.35 20.92 13.32
CA ARG A 66 5.47 21.86 14.06
C ARG A 66 4.46 21.19 14.97
N THR A 67 4.28 19.89 14.86
CA THR A 67 3.28 19.11 15.64
C THR A 67 3.85 18.43 16.87
N THR A 68 5.15 18.56 17.15
CA THR A 68 5.75 18.08 18.41
C THR A 68 5.63 19.18 19.47
N PRO A 69 4.77 19.04 20.51
CA PRO A 69 4.79 19.96 21.63
C PRO A 69 6.09 19.72 22.42
N VAL A 70 6.78 20.82 22.74
CA VAL A 70 7.92 20.85 23.68
C VAL A 70 7.46 20.53 25.09
#